data_AF-A0A429EBD3-F1
#
_entry.id   AF-A0A429EBD3-F1
#
_cell.length_a   1.000
_cell.length_b   1.000
_cell.length_c   1.000
_cell.angle_alpha   90.00
_cell.angle_beta   90.00
_cell.angle_gamma   90.00
#
_symmetry.space_group_name_H-M   'P 1'
#
loop_
_entity.id
_entity.type
_entity.pdbx_description
1 polymer ?
#
loop_
_entity_poly.entity_id
_entity_poly.type
_entity_poly.pdbx_seq_one_letter_code
_entity_poly.pdbx_strand_id
1 'polypeptide(L)'
;MYVCICNAVTEDDVHGCMANGACATVKDVKAACGMKPGCGSCTRRISALVSEYRTASELADALTGGPLPLAAVPEPAPPPPGTVAPVTAKPGPGAPETFVADPLAERPAVSEPVMSDQVERGTAPPTAA
;
A
#
# COMPACT_ATOMS: atom_id res chain seq x y z
N MET A 1 19.19 5.51 -9.65
CA MET A 1 20.53 5.63 -8.98
C MET A 1 20.39 5.32 -7.48
N TYR A 2 21.46 5.06 -6.72
CA TYR A 2 21.36 4.99 -5.25
C TYR A 2 21.14 6.38 -4.61
N VAL A 3 20.12 6.47 -3.76
CA VAL A 3 19.85 7.65 -2.91
C VAL A 3 20.53 7.50 -1.56
N CYS A 4 20.54 6.29 -0.99
CA CYS A 4 21.23 5.99 0.26
C CYS A 4 22.09 4.74 0.13
N ILE A 5 23.42 4.91 0.21
CA ILE A 5 24.35 3.79 0.17
C ILE A 5 24.33 2.94 1.45
N CYS A 6 24.11 3.56 2.62
CA CYS A 6 24.11 2.85 3.91
C CYS A 6 22.98 1.82 4.02
N ASN A 7 21.83 2.12 3.41
CA ASN A 7 20.63 1.28 3.46
C ASN A 7 20.30 0.65 2.11
N ALA A 8 21.20 0.75 1.12
CA ALA A 8 21.01 0.27 -0.25
C ALA A 8 19.68 0.70 -0.89
N VAL A 9 19.26 1.94 -0.67
CA VAL A 9 18.00 2.49 -1.23
C VAL A 9 18.28 3.20 -2.54
N THR A 10 17.55 2.81 -3.58
CA THR A 10 17.58 3.41 -4.92
C THR A 10 16.53 4.51 -5.08
N GLU A 11 16.65 5.30 -6.14
CA GLU A 11 15.63 6.28 -6.52
C GLU A 11 14.31 5.60 -6.86
N ASP A 12 14.38 4.46 -7.55
CA ASP A 12 13.21 3.66 -7.90
C ASP A 12 12.43 3.21 -6.65
N ASP A 13 13.13 2.82 -5.57
CA ASP A 13 12.47 2.50 -4.29
C ASP A 13 11.72 3.71 -3.71
N VAL A 14 12.33 4.90 -3.78
CA VAL A 14 11.73 6.15 -3.28
C VAL A 14 10.53 6.54 -4.12
N HIS A 15 10.64 6.48 -5.45
CA HIS A 15 9.54 6.74 -6.38
C HIS A 15 8.40 5.74 -6.21
N GLY A 16 8.72 4.45 -6.04
CA GLY A 16 7.75 3.39 -5.77
C GLY A 16 6.94 3.66 -4.51
N CYS A 17 7.58 4.10 -3.42
CA CYS A 17 6.82 4.46 -2.21
C CYS A 17 5.85 5.61 -2.44
N MET A 18 6.29 6.66 -3.14
CA MET A 18 5.46 7.84 -3.41
C MET A 18 4.30 7.53 -4.36
N ALA A 19 4.54 6.70 -5.39
CA ALA A 19 3.53 6.25 -6.35
C ALA A 19 2.41 5.43 -5.68
N ASN A 20 2.75 4.64 -4.67
CA ASN A 20 1.78 3.87 -3.89
C ASN A 20 0.94 4.74 -2.94
N GLY A 21 1.14 6.06 -2.93
CA GLY A 21 0.44 7.00 -2.03
C GLY A 21 0.84 6.87 -0.56
N ALA A 22 1.83 6.02 -0.23
CA ALA A 22 2.23 5.71 1.14
C ALA A 22 3.19 6.75 1.74
N CYS A 23 3.81 7.59 0.90
CA CYS A 23 4.87 8.52 1.29
C CYS A 23 4.59 9.95 0.82
N ALA A 24 4.46 10.89 1.76
CA ALA A 24 4.36 12.34 1.46
C ALA A 24 5.53 13.15 2.04
N THR A 25 6.32 12.56 2.94
CA THR A 25 7.45 13.22 3.60
C THR A 25 8.70 12.35 3.58
N VAL A 26 9.85 12.97 3.83
CA VAL A 26 11.15 12.27 3.98
C VAL A 26 11.09 11.22 5.09
N LYS A 27 10.33 11.48 6.16
CA LYS A 27 10.19 10.54 7.27
C LYS A 27 9.42 9.31 6.83
N ASP A 28 8.37 9.50 6.03
CA ASP A 28 7.57 8.40 5.50
C ASP A 28 8.42 7.52 4.57
N VAL A 29 9.21 8.15 3.68
CA VAL A 29 10.15 7.41 2.81
C VAL A 29 11.13 6.59 3.64
N LYS A 30 11.73 7.19 4.68
CA LYS A 30 12.66 6.47 5.57
C LYS A 30 11.99 5.29 6.27
N ALA A 31 10.76 5.47 6.73
CA ALA A 31 10.00 4.42 7.42
C ALA A 31 9.57 3.30 6.44
N ALA A 32 9.02 3.65 5.29
CA ALA A 32 8.54 2.70 4.29
C ALA A 32 9.67 1.88 3.67
N CYS A 33 10.83 2.49 3.43
CA CYS A 33 12.02 1.77 2.95
C CYS A 33 12.77 1.03 4.08
N GLY A 34 12.28 1.06 5.33
CA GLY A 34 12.92 0.37 6.46
C GLY A 34 14.34 0.87 6.77
N MET A 35 14.61 2.16 6.54
CA MET A 35 15.94 2.73 6.70
C MET A 35 16.37 2.76 8.16
N LYS A 36 17.53 2.18 8.44
CA LYS A 36 18.21 2.31 9.73
C LYS A 36 19.02 3.62 9.76
N PRO A 37 19.31 4.16 10.97
CA PRO A 37 20.19 5.32 11.12
C PRO A 37 21.54 5.12 10.44
N GLY A 38 22.12 6.19 9.89
CA GLY A 38 23.39 6.15 9.15
C GLY A 38 24.00 7.54 9.00
N CYS A 39 24.81 7.76 7.96
CA CYS A 39 25.54 9.03 7.77
C CYS A 39 24.66 10.25 7.44
N GLY A 40 23.40 10.04 7.03
CA GLY A 40 22.43 11.11 6.81
C GLY A 40 22.54 11.90 5.50
N SER A 41 23.57 11.68 4.67
CA SER A 41 23.81 12.41 3.40
C SER A 41 22.65 12.31 2.40
N CYS A 42 21.91 11.20 2.42
CA CYS A 42 20.72 10.97 1.60
C CYS A 42 19.56 11.94 1.90
N THR A 43 19.51 12.58 3.08
CA THR A 43 18.32 13.32 3.54
C THR A 43 17.96 14.46 2.60
N ARG A 44 18.94 15.27 2.16
CA ARG A 44 18.68 16.39 1.24
C ARG A 44 18.17 15.91 -0.12
N ARG A 45 18.71 14.79 -0.62
CA ARG A 45 18.27 14.20 -1.90
C ARG A 45 16.85 13.65 -1.80
N ILE A 46 16.51 12.95 -0.72
CA ILE A 46 15.16 12.46 -0.48
C ILE A 46 14.17 13.64 -0.38
N SER A 47 14.54 14.72 0.33
CA SER A 47 13.70 15.93 0.40
C SER A 47 13.42 16.53 -0.98
N ALA A 48 14.43 16.57 -1.86
CA ALA A 48 14.29 17.07 -3.22
C ALA A 48 13.33 16.19 -4.04
N LEU A 49 13.56 14.88 -4.05
CA LEU A 49 12.69 13.92 -4.76
C LEU A 49 11.23 14.00 -4.31
N VAL A 50 10.98 14.12 -3.00
CA VAL A 50 9.61 14.26 -2.46
C VAL A 50 8.98 15.58 -2.90
N SER A 51 9.74 16.67 -2.88
CA SER A 51 9.24 17.99 -3.30
C SER A 51 8.95 18.04 -4.80
N GLU A 52 9.84 17.46 -5.61
CA GLU A 52 9.67 17.31 -7.06
C GLU A 52 8.46 16.46 -7.38
N TYR A 53 8.30 15.30 -6.74
CA TYR A 53 7.16 14.41 -6.94
C TYR A 53 5.84 15.12 -6.63
N ARG A 54 5.78 15.84 -5.50
CA ARG A 54 4.58 16.61 -5.13
C ARG A 54 4.28 17.67 -6.18
N THR A 55 5.29 18.46 -6.58
CA THR A 55 5.12 19.53 -7.57
C THR A 55 4.66 18.99 -8.92
N ALA A 56 5.24 17.85 -9.35
CA ALA A 56 4.84 17.17 -10.57
C ALA A 56 3.40 16.63 -10.50
N SER A 57 3.00 16.08 -9.34
CA SER A 57 1.64 15.59 -9.13
C SER A 57 0.63 16.73 -9.21
N GLU A 58 0.86 17.84 -8.49
CA GLU A 58 -0.02 19.01 -8.51
C GLU A 58 -0.14 19.63 -9.92
N LEU A 59 0.97 19.65 -10.67
CA LEU A 59 0.95 20.10 -12.06
C LEU A 59 0.14 19.14 -12.95
N ALA A 60 0.30 17.83 -12.79
CA ALA A 60 -0.47 16.84 -13.53
C ALA A 60 -1.96 16.95 -13.23
N ASP A 61 -2.32 17.14 -11.97
CA ASP A 61 -3.70 17.40 -11.53
C ASP A 61 -4.25 18.67 -12.19
N ALA A 62 -3.49 19.77 -12.15
CA ALA A 62 -3.92 21.03 -12.79
C ALA A 62 -4.16 20.88 -14.31
N LEU A 63 -3.37 20.06 -15.00
CA LEU A 63 -3.51 19.80 -16.44
C LEU A 63 -4.68 18.86 -16.77
N THR A 64 -5.04 17.95 -15.86
CA THR A 64 -6.04 16.90 -16.10
C THR A 64 -7.42 17.19 -15.48
N GLY A 65 -7.56 18.31 -14.76
CA GLY A 65 -8.83 18.72 -14.13
C GLY A 65 -8.96 18.29 -12.67
N GLY A 66 -7.85 17.99 -12.01
CA GLY A 66 -7.75 17.56 -10.62
C GLY A 66 -7.69 16.03 -10.47
N PRO A 67 -7.33 15.54 -9.27
CA PRO A 67 -7.34 14.11 -8.99
C PRO A 67 -8.80 13.68 -9.03
N LEU A 68 -9.24 13.14 -10.16
CA LEU A 68 -10.61 12.65 -10.31
C LEU A 68 -10.86 11.67 -9.17
N PRO A 69 -11.76 11.98 -8.20
CA PRO A 69 -12.19 10.96 -7.29
C PRO A 69 -12.83 9.86 -8.14
N LEU A 70 -12.55 8.59 -7.85
CA LEU A 70 -13.21 7.43 -8.47
C LEU A 70 -14.74 7.39 -8.24
N ALA A 71 -15.36 8.49 -7.81
CA ALA A 71 -16.78 8.62 -7.58
C ALA A 71 -17.49 9.14 -8.85
N ALA A 72 -18.46 8.33 -9.29
CA ALA A 72 -19.50 8.64 -10.26
C ALA A 72 -19.10 8.56 -11.74
N VAL A 73 -19.01 7.32 -12.24
CA VAL A 73 -19.82 7.02 -13.44
C VAL A 73 -21.26 7.41 -13.07
N PRO A 74 -21.92 8.36 -13.75
CA PRO A 74 -23.33 8.61 -13.51
C PRO A 74 -24.07 7.29 -13.74
N GLU A 75 -24.68 6.78 -12.67
CA GLU A 75 -25.54 5.60 -12.72
C GLU A 75 -26.58 5.85 -13.83
N PRO A 76 -26.71 4.97 -14.84
CA PRO A 76 -27.69 5.18 -15.91
C PRO A 76 -29.07 5.21 -15.25
N ALA A 77 -29.75 6.35 -15.39
CA ALA A 77 -31.05 6.60 -14.79
C ALA A 77 -32.00 5.40 -15.03
N PRO A 78 -32.73 4.95 -14.00
CA PRO A 78 -33.64 3.83 -14.15
C PRO A 78 -34.71 4.16 -15.23
N PRO A 79 -35.08 3.18 -16.08
CA PRO A 79 -36.10 3.39 -17.10
C PRO A 79 -37.45 3.75 -16.43
N PRO A 80 -38.29 4.57 -17.11
CA PRO A 80 -39.57 4.99 -16.56
C PRO A 80 -40.48 3.78 -16.29
N PRO A 81 -41.32 3.82 -15.24
CA PRO A 81 -42.25 2.75 -14.93
C PRO A 81 -43.36 2.72 -15.97
N GLY A 82 -43.43 1.64 -16.76
CA GLY A 82 -44.60 1.33 -17.55
C GLY A 82 -44.28 0.79 -18.95
N THR A 83 -44.07 -0.52 -19.04
CA THR A 83 -44.82 -1.43 -19.93
C THR A 83 -44.30 -2.85 -19.63
N VAL A 84 -44.90 -3.52 -18.66
CA VAL A 84 -44.81 -4.98 -18.58
C VAL A 84 -45.83 -5.55 -19.55
N ALA A 85 -45.37 -6.04 -20.69
CA ALA A 85 -46.15 -6.98 -21.49
C ALA A 85 -46.15 -8.34 -20.75
N PRO A 86 -47.30 -9.02 -20.59
CA PRO A 86 -47.35 -10.27 -19.85
C PRO A 86 -46.67 -11.38 -20.64
N VAL A 87 -45.52 -11.85 -20.15
CA VAL A 87 -44.98 -13.16 -20.53
C VAL A 87 -45.78 -14.23 -19.78
N THR A 88 -46.61 -14.95 -20.52
CA THR A 88 -47.28 -16.17 -20.04
C THR A 88 -46.23 -17.22 -19.66
N ALA A 89 -45.98 -17.36 -18.36
CA ALA A 89 -45.21 -18.46 -17.81
C ALA A 89 -46.07 -19.74 -17.80
N LYS A 90 -45.55 -20.80 -18.43
CA LYS A 90 -46.08 -22.16 -18.29
C LYS A 90 -45.41 -22.82 -17.07
N PRO A 91 -46.13 -23.44 -16.12
CA PRO A 91 -45.51 -24.10 -14.98
C PRO A 91 -44.93 -25.47 -15.37
N GLY A 92 -43.68 -25.72 -14.99
CA GLY A 92 -43.07 -27.05 -14.95
C GLY A 92 -42.73 -27.41 -13.50
N PRO A 93 -43.12 -28.57 -12.97
CA PRO A 93 -42.92 -28.93 -11.58
C PRO A 93 -41.60 -29.68 -11.35
N GLY A 94 -41.06 -29.58 -10.13
CA GLY A 94 -40.21 -30.62 -9.55
C GLY A 94 -38.77 -30.21 -9.24
N ALA A 95 -38.57 -29.73 -8.01
CA ALA A 95 -37.32 -29.90 -7.25
C ALA A 95 -37.22 -31.39 -6.77
N PRO A 96 -36.17 -31.87 -6.05
CA PRO A 96 -35.06 -31.10 -5.47
C PRO A 96 -33.66 -31.80 -5.46
N GLU A 97 -32.65 -31.01 -5.09
CA GLU A 97 -31.36 -31.29 -4.39
C GLU A 97 -30.44 -32.46 -4.82
N THR A 98 -29.22 -32.11 -5.24
CA THR A 98 -28.00 -32.94 -5.10
C THR A 98 -26.84 -32.00 -4.74
N PHE A 99 -26.20 -32.16 -3.57
CA PHE A 99 -24.94 -32.91 -3.37
C PHE A 99 -23.77 -32.17 -4.07
N VAL A 100 -22.69 -31.69 -3.43
CA VAL A 100 -21.78 -32.33 -2.46
C VAL A 100 -20.94 -31.27 -1.72
N ALA A 101 -20.34 -31.72 -0.61
CA ALA A 101 -19.51 -31.07 0.38
C ALA A 101 -18.12 -30.51 -0.06
N ASP A 102 -17.62 -29.59 0.79
CA ASP A 102 -16.24 -29.35 1.28
C ASP A 102 -15.38 -30.65 1.31
N PRO A 103 -14.04 -30.71 1.00
CA PRO A 103 -12.96 -29.93 1.66
C PRO A 103 -11.60 -29.78 0.92
N LEU A 104 -10.74 -28.83 1.36
CA LEU A 104 -9.25 -28.86 1.45
C LEU A 104 -8.77 -27.39 1.47
N ALA A 105 -8.39 -26.82 2.61
CA ALA A 105 -7.14 -27.08 3.31
C ALA A 105 -5.92 -27.01 2.37
N GLU A 106 -5.23 -25.88 2.37
CA GLU A 106 -3.80 -25.89 2.74
C GLU A 106 -3.31 -24.50 3.16
N ARG A 107 -2.91 -24.43 4.44
CA ARG A 107 -1.91 -23.50 4.97
C ARG A 107 -0.57 -24.23 4.94
N PRO A 108 0.56 -23.51 4.87
CA PRO A 108 1.44 -23.53 6.04
C PRO A 108 1.88 -22.11 6.41
N ALA A 109 1.77 -21.69 7.68
CA ALA A 109 2.70 -21.97 8.77
C ALA A 109 4.06 -21.28 8.57
N VAL A 110 4.21 -20.10 9.18
CA VAL A 110 5.52 -19.63 9.63
C VAL A 110 5.46 -19.49 11.14
N SER A 111 6.02 -20.50 11.79
CA SER A 111 6.36 -20.50 13.20
C SER A 111 7.65 -19.69 13.38
N GLU A 112 7.67 -18.85 14.41
CA GLU A 112 8.87 -18.24 14.97
C GLU A 112 9.90 -19.30 15.38
N PRO A 113 11.14 -18.85 15.66
CA PRO A 113 11.58 -19.10 17.02
C PRO A 113 12.09 -17.85 17.74
N VAL A 114 11.65 -17.80 18.99
CA VAL A 114 12.22 -17.06 20.10
C VAL A 114 13.73 -17.32 20.20
N MET A 115 14.52 -16.28 20.47
CA MET A 115 15.74 -16.45 21.26
C MET A 115 16.00 -15.21 22.10
N SER A 116 15.74 -15.36 23.39
CA SER A 116 16.31 -14.54 24.45
C SER A 116 17.83 -14.70 24.45
N ASP A 117 18.57 -13.60 24.53
CA ASP A 117 19.90 -13.62 25.16
C ASP A 117 20.10 -12.32 25.93
N GLN A 118 20.20 -12.48 27.24
CA GLN A 118 20.60 -11.43 28.15
C GLN A 118 22.08 -11.13 27.92
N VAL A 119 22.41 -9.92 27.42
CA VAL A 119 23.77 -9.41 27.54
C VAL A 119 23.85 -8.44 28.72
N GLU A 120 24.76 -8.78 29.61
CA GLU A 120 24.95 -8.22 30.93
C GLU A 120 25.33 -6.73 30.98
N ARG A 121 25.03 -6.15 32.14
CA ARG A 121 25.56 -4.88 32.63
C ARG A 121 27.09 -4.91 32.65
N GLY A 122 27.71 -4.08 31.82
CA GLY A 122 29.12 -3.70 31.93
C GLY A 122 29.27 -2.24 32.38
N THR A 123 29.49 -2.04 33.67
CA THR A 123 30.02 -0.79 34.25
C THR A 123 31.53 -0.72 33.99
N ALA A 124 32.04 0.44 33.56
CA ALA A 124 33.48 0.79 33.56
C ALA A 124 33.66 2.33 33.71
N PRO A 125 34.83 2.82 34.19
CA PRO A 125 34.96 3.76 35.32
C PRO A 125 35.14 5.25 34.93
N PRO A 126 35.23 6.20 35.90
CA PRO A 126 35.50 7.61 35.59
C PRO A 126 36.96 7.84 35.14
N THR A 127 37.14 8.64 34.09
CA THR A 127 38.45 9.20 33.71
C THR A 127 38.64 10.53 34.42
N ALA A 128 39.69 10.59 35.25
CA ALA A 128 40.29 11.82 35.76
C ALA A 128 41.35 12.33 34.76
N ALA A 129 41.34 13.65 34.52
CA ALA A 129 42.51 14.47 34.20
C ALA A 129 42.16 15.93 34.49
#